data_AF-A0A522D0H5-F1
#
_entry.id   AF-A0A522D0H5-F1
#
_cell.length_a   1.000
_cell.length_b   1.000
_cell.length_c   1.000
_cell.angle_alpha   90.00
_cell.angle_beta   90.00
_cell.angle_gamma   90.00
#
_symmetry.space_group_name_H-M   'P 1'
#
loop_
_entity.id
_entity.type
_entity.pdbx_description
1 polymer ?
#
loop_
_entity_poly.entity_id
_entity_poly.type
_entity_poly.pdbx_seq_one_letter_code
_entity_poly.pdbx_strand_id
1 'polypeptide(L)'
;MNFTESGLPKHQLVEDAFDYSRLNAQNNQKEALKSFQQQIEMIHNQNLLMLDMEKDAGDMKDDEYKRNKQALERMRDDQLKMGPALITRELENMFEKRRVGPAKIAAANADNATPELVAAIMLIDCVRSPVDYKNVSAKFGEGVAGLIAEVVHIDAYPSERDVNLSKASGDAKRAYQSLLITSLDQIVDQIARAAKENPGQKIMFPPGQEEQIYNDIKNLWGNDKKLDAKFLAAFNKASDSAGSPYKLEVDNAGALELVKGSVKAGPGVKPPKPKGPDGGIGGDVF
;
A
#
# COMPACT_ATOMS: atom_id res chain seq x y z
N MET A 1 15.94 8.81 5.48
CA MET A 1 15.21 9.92 6.15
C MET A 1 15.62 10.04 7.62
N ASN A 2 15.81 11.26 8.12
CA ASN A 2 16.07 11.56 9.54
C ASN A 2 14.81 12.01 10.28
N PHE A 3 14.80 11.95 11.62
CA PHE A 3 13.64 12.33 12.42
C PHE A 3 13.17 13.78 12.16
N THR A 4 14.12 14.71 12.04
CA THR A 4 13.84 16.13 11.77
C THR A 4 13.15 16.38 10.42
N GLU A 5 13.32 15.48 9.46
CA GLU A 5 12.72 15.53 8.12
C GLU A 5 11.32 14.87 8.09
N SER A 6 11.00 14.05 9.09
CA SER A 6 9.76 13.27 9.12
C SER A 6 8.50 14.16 9.23
N GLY A 7 8.63 15.31 9.91
CA GLY A 7 7.50 16.17 10.27
C GLY A 7 6.66 15.62 11.43
N LEU A 8 7.18 14.64 12.17
CA LEU A 8 6.58 14.18 13.42
C LEU A 8 6.81 15.21 14.56
N PRO A 9 5.97 15.22 15.61
CA PRO A 9 6.14 16.10 16.76
C PRO A 9 7.49 15.87 17.46
N LYS A 10 8.19 16.96 17.80
CA LYS A 10 9.46 16.90 18.54
C LYS A 10 9.21 16.48 19.99
N HIS A 11 9.31 15.19 20.26
CA HIS A 11 9.18 14.60 21.58
C HIS A 11 10.08 13.37 21.67
N GLN A 12 10.80 13.21 22.79
CA GLN A 12 11.82 12.15 22.94
C GLN A 12 11.25 10.75 22.68
N LEU A 13 10.09 10.44 23.27
CA LEU A 13 9.42 9.15 23.04
C LEU A 13 9.14 8.87 21.55
N VAL A 14 8.76 9.91 20.79
CA VAL A 14 8.42 9.79 19.37
C VAL A 14 9.68 9.64 18.52
N GLU A 15 10.75 10.34 18.87
CA GLU A 15 12.07 10.21 18.24
C GLU A 15 12.68 8.81 18.49
N ASP A 16 12.63 8.33 19.74
CA ASP A 16 13.10 6.99 20.10
C ASP A 16 12.31 5.90 19.36
N ALA A 17 10.99 6.08 19.23
CA ALA A 17 10.12 5.17 18.49
C ALA A 17 10.44 5.22 16.98
N PHE A 18 10.70 6.41 16.43
CA PHE A 18 11.12 6.58 15.04
C PHE A 18 12.43 5.83 14.77
N ASP A 19 13.45 6.03 15.60
CA ASP A 19 14.76 5.40 15.39
C ASP A 19 14.71 3.89 15.57
N TYR A 20 14.00 3.40 16.59
CA TYR A 20 13.80 1.97 16.78
C TYR A 20 13.06 1.34 15.61
N SER A 21 12.01 2.00 15.15
CA SER A 21 11.19 1.55 14.03
C SER A 21 11.99 1.55 12.72
N ARG A 22 12.77 2.59 12.46
CA ARG A 22 13.66 2.66 11.29
C ARG A 22 14.70 1.54 11.29
N LEU A 23 15.34 1.31 12.43
CA LEU A 23 16.32 0.22 12.59
C LEU A 23 15.65 -1.15 12.38
N ASN A 24 14.46 -1.35 12.96
CA ASN A 24 13.69 -2.58 12.75
C ASN A 24 13.34 -2.81 11.27
N ALA A 25 12.96 -1.76 10.53
CA ALA A 25 12.70 -1.86 9.10
C ALA A 25 13.98 -2.21 8.31
N GLN A 26 15.12 -1.63 8.68
CA GLN A 26 16.42 -1.90 8.06
C GLN A 26 16.97 -3.30 8.34
N ASN A 27 16.63 -3.90 9.49
CA ASN A 27 17.05 -5.27 9.80
C ASN A 27 16.53 -6.31 8.78
N ASN A 28 15.44 -5.99 8.08
CA ASN A 28 14.90 -6.83 7.00
C ASN A 28 15.72 -6.74 5.69
N GLN A 29 16.71 -5.84 5.60
CA GLN A 29 17.49 -5.61 4.38
C GLN A 29 18.26 -6.86 3.94
N LYS A 30 18.84 -7.60 4.88
CA LYS A 30 19.60 -8.81 4.56
C LYS A 30 18.72 -9.89 3.93
N GLU A 31 17.52 -10.08 4.47
CA GLU A 31 16.54 -11.03 3.95
C GLU A 31 16.00 -10.57 2.59
N ALA A 32 15.66 -9.28 2.46
CA ALA A 32 15.22 -8.70 1.19
C ALA A 32 16.28 -8.84 0.09
N LEU A 33 17.57 -8.64 0.41
CA LEU A 33 18.68 -8.84 -0.51
C LEU A 33 18.80 -10.29 -0.95
N LYS A 34 18.70 -11.23 -0.01
CA LYS A 34 18.73 -12.65 -0.34
C LYS A 34 17.57 -13.04 -1.25
N SER A 35 16.34 -12.60 -0.95
CA SER A 35 15.17 -12.86 -1.78
C SER A 35 15.29 -12.24 -3.17
N PHE A 36 15.83 -11.03 -3.28
CA PHE A 36 16.09 -10.38 -4.56
C PHE A 36 17.11 -11.16 -5.40
N GLN A 37 18.25 -11.55 -4.80
CA GLN A 37 19.26 -12.36 -5.48
C GLN A 37 18.68 -13.66 -6.03
N GLN A 38 17.89 -14.37 -5.21
CA GLN A 38 17.21 -15.60 -5.62
C GLN A 38 16.23 -15.38 -6.78
N GLN A 39 15.49 -14.26 -6.79
CA GLN A 39 14.58 -13.93 -7.89
C GLN A 39 15.34 -13.63 -9.19
N ILE A 40 16.43 -12.87 -9.12
CA ILE A 40 17.27 -12.56 -10.29
C ILE A 40 17.90 -13.84 -10.86
N GLU A 41 18.42 -14.72 -10.00
CA GLU A 41 18.97 -16.01 -10.41
C GLU A 41 17.90 -16.91 -11.06
N MET A 42 16.69 -16.96 -10.49
CA MET A 42 15.59 -17.73 -11.05
C MET A 42 15.19 -17.22 -12.44
N ILE A 43 15.03 -15.90 -12.61
CA ILE A 43 14.70 -15.28 -13.91
C ILE A 43 15.80 -15.54 -14.92
N HIS A 44 17.07 -15.38 -14.51
CA HIS A 44 18.22 -15.65 -15.36
C HIS A 44 18.24 -17.11 -15.84
N ASN A 45 18.06 -18.07 -14.93
CA ASN A 45 18.03 -19.50 -15.27
C ASN A 45 16.85 -19.87 -16.18
N GLN A 46 15.68 -19.27 -15.96
CA GLN A 46 14.51 -19.47 -16.84
C GLN A 46 14.78 -18.94 -18.26
N ASN A 47 15.33 -17.74 -18.37
CA ASN A 47 15.67 -17.15 -19.67
C ASN A 47 16.78 -17.93 -20.39
N LEU A 48 17.77 -18.42 -19.63
CA LEU A 48 18.84 -19.25 -20.18
C LEU A 48 18.28 -20.58 -20.70
N LEU A 49 17.38 -21.23 -19.96
CA LEU A 49 16.72 -22.46 -20.41
C LEU A 49 15.93 -22.24 -21.72
N MET A 50 15.20 -21.12 -21.84
CA MET A 50 14.50 -20.81 -23.10
C MET A 50 15.49 -20.62 -24.26
N LEU A 51 16.60 -19.90 -24.06
CA LEU A 51 17.64 -19.75 -25.08
C LEU A 51 18.28 -21.09 -25.48
N ASP A 52 18.52 -21.97 -24.51
CA ASP A 52 19.06 -23.30 -24.76
C ASP A 52 18.07 -24.15 -25.59
N MET A 53 16.78 -24.08 -25.27
CA MET A 53 15.73 -24.77 -26.03
C MET A 53 15.61 -24.25 -27.48
N GLU A 54 15.65 -22.93 -27.70
CA GLU A 54 15.62 -22.33 -29.05
C GLU A 54 16.84 -22.72 -29.87
N LYS A 55 18.02 -22.80 -29.23
CA LYS A 55 19.23 -23.29 -29.87
C LYS A 55 19.11 -24.76 -30.28
N ASP A 56 18.68 -25.61 -29.35
CA ASP A 56 18.57 -27.06 -29.58
C ASP A 56 17.50 -27.40 -30.63
N ALA A 57 16.46 -26.58 -30.75
CA ALA A 57 15.45 -26.68 -31.81
C ALA A 57 15.99 -26.27 -33.20
N GLY A 58 17.18 -25.65 -33.27
CA GLY A 58 17.76 -25.13 -34.51
C GLY A 58 17.22 -23.75 -34.94
N ASP A 59 16.39 -23.12 -34.09
CA ASP A 59 15.77 -21.82 -34.36
C ASP A 59 16.74 -20.65 -34.12
N MET A 60 17.93 -20.91 -33.57
CA MET A 60 18.93 -19.89 -33.25
C MET A 60 20.34 -20.28 -33.73
N LYS A 61 21.04 -19.33 -34.38
CA LYS A 61 22.43 -19.52 -34.81
C LYS A 61 23.40 -19.41 -33.63
N ASP A 62 24.54 -20.11 -33.69
CA ASP A 62 25.54 -20.13 -32.62
C ASP A 62 26.05 -18.75 -32.19
N ASP A 63 26.32 -17.86 -33.14
CA ASP A 63 26.82 -16.51 -32.84
C ASP A 63 25.74 -15.61 -32.23
N GLU A 64 24.48 -15.86 -32.54
CA GLU A 64 23.33 -15.20 -31.92
C GLU A 64 23.13 -15.71 -30.49
N TYR A 65 23.16 -17.03 -30.30
CA TYR A 65 23.09 -17.66 -28.98
C TYR A 65 24.18 -17.16 -28.03
N LYS A 66 25.44 -17.11 -28.48
CA LYS A 66 26.56 -16.61 -27.66
C LYS A 66 26.38 -15.16 -27.25
N ARG A 67 25.88 -14.30 -28.17
CA ARG A 67 25.60 -12.89 -27.88
C ARG A 67 24.46 -12.74 -26.88
N ASN A 68 23.37 -13.48 -27.07
CA ASN A 68 22.20 -13.43 -26.18
C ASN A 68 22.54 -13.93 -24.78
N LYS A 69 23.31 -15.02 -24.67
CA LYS A 69 23.81 -15.53 -23.39
C LYS A 69 24.69 -14.52 -22.67
N GLN A 70 25.64 -13.89 -23.37
CA GLN A 70 26.47 -12.82 -22.79
C GLN A 70 25.63 -11.60 -22.36
N ALA A 71 24.58 -11.26 -23.11
CA ALA A 71 23.68 -10.18 -22.73
C ALA A 71 22.90 -10.53 -21.44
N LEU A 72 22.39 -11.76 -21.30
CA LEU A 72 21.72 -12.21 -20.09
C LEU A 72 22.64 -12.19 -18.86
N GLU A 73 23.90 -12.60 -19.01
CA GLU A 73 24.91 -12.51 -17.93
C GLU A 73 25.13 -11.05 -17.51
N ARG A 74 25.34 -10.14 -18.46
CA ARG A 74 25.51 -8.71 -18.17
C ARG A 74 24.29 -8.12 -17.48
N MET A 75 23.08 -8.44 -17.96
CA MET A 75 21.83 -7.99 -17.34
C MET A 75 21.70 -8.48 -15.90
N ARG A 76 22.03 -9.76 -15.64
CA ARG A 76 22.04 -10.32 -14.28
C ARG A 76 23.01 -9.54 -13.39
N ASP A 77 24.24 -9.35 -13.85
CA ASP A 77 25.29 -8.69 -13.08
C ASP A 77 24.93 -7.22 -12.79
N ASP A 78 24.37 -6.51 -13.76
CA ASP A 78 23.89 -5.12 -13.59
C ASP A 78 22.73 -5.05 -12.58
N GLN A 79 21.77 -5.98 -12.67
CA GLN A 79 20.66 -6.07 -11.71
C GLN A 79 21.13 -6.37 -10.29
N LEU A 80 22.05 -7.33 -10.13
CA LEU A 80 22.64 -7.67 -8.84
C LEU A 80 23.44 -6.50 -8.25
N LYS A 81 24.14 -5.74 -9.11
CA LYS A 81 24.87 -4.54 -8.70
C LYS A 81 23.95 -3.40 -8.26
N MET A 82 22.80 -3.22 -8.91
CA MET A 82 21.81 -2.20 -8.55
C MET A 82 20.93 -2.60 -7.35
N GLY A 83 20.76 -3.90 -7.10
CA GLY A 83 19.89 -4.47 -6.08
C GLY A 83 19.96 -3.79 -4.70
N PRO A 84 21.15 -3.63 -4.09
CA PRO A 84 21.29 -2.99 -2.78
C PRO A 84 20.64 -1.61 -2.68
N ALA A 85 20.87 -0.74 -3.65
CA ALA A 85 20.33 0.62 -3.63
C ALA A 85 18.80 0.61 -3.82
N LEU A 86 18.28 -0.27 -4.69
CA LEU A 86 16.84 -0.42 -4.90
C LEU A 86 16.13 -0.92 -3.64
N ILE A 87 16.72 -1.91 -2.96
CA ILE A 87 16.15 -2.46 -1.72
C ILE A 87 16.18 -1.44 -0.59
N THR A 88 17.29 -0.72 -0.40
CA THR A 88 17.34 0.34 0.62
C THR A 88 16.27 1.40 0.37
N ARG A 89 16.14 1.86 -0.88
CA ARG A 89 15.11 2.83 -1.25
C ARG A 89 13.70 2.31 -0.98
N GLU A 90 13.44 1.05 -1.30
CA GLU A 90 12.09 0.47 -1.09
C GLU A 90 11.79 0.24 0.40
N LEU A 91 12.77 -0.18 1.20
CA LEU A 91 12.62 -0.29 2.65
C LEU A 91 12.35 1.08 3.29
N GLU A 92 13.05 2.13 2.84
CA GLU A 92 12.78 3.50 3.28
C GLU A 92 11.39 3.98 2.86
N ASN A 93 10.98 3.72 1.61
CA ASN A 93 9.62 4.03 1.14
C ASN A 93 8.56 3.33 1.98
N MET A 94 8.77 2.05 2.30
CA MET A 94 7.84 1.29 3.14
C MET A 94 7.82 1.82 4.58
N PHE A 95 8.98 2.15 5.15
CA PHE A 95 9.07 2.77 6.47
C PHE A 95 8.28 4.09 6.52
N GLU A 96 8.47 4.96 5.54
CA GLU A 96 7.76 6.23 5.44
C GLU A 96 6.25 6.01 5.31
N LYS A 97 5.83 5.14 4.38
CA LYS A 97 4.42 4.94 4.06
C LYS A 97 3.64 4.18 5.14
N ARG A 98 4.25 3.15 5.73
CA ARG A 98 3.55 2.25 6.68
C ARG A 98 3.68 2.68 8.12
N ARG A 99 4.70 3.46 8.47
CA ARG A 99 4.98 3.82 9.87
C ARG A 99 4.88 5.33 10.09
N VAL A 100 5.65 6.11 9.34
CA VAL A 100 5.64 7.58 9.49
C VAL A 100 4.32 8.19 9.04
N GLY A 101 3.76 7.74 7.91
CA GLY A 101 2.50 8.24 7.34
C GLY A 101 1.34 8.21 8.33
N PRO A 102 0.98 7.04 8.89
CA PRO A 102 -0.09 6.93 9.87
C PRO A 102 0.17 7.72 11.14
N ALA A 103 1.42 7.75 11.62
CA ALA A 103 1.81 8.53 12.79
C ALA A 103 1.62 10.03 12.57
N LYS A 104 1.91 10.54 11.36
CA LYS A 104 1.62 11.94 10.98
C LYS A 104 0.14 12.23 10.89
N ILE A 105 -0.66 11.29 10.36
CA ILE A 105 -2.12 11.43 10.33
C ILE A 105 -2.67 11.61 11.73
N ALA A 106 -2.30 10.73 12.66
CA ALA A 106 -2.70 10.83 14.07
C ALA A 106 -2.21 12.14 14.70
N ALA A 107 -0.93 12.48 14.53
CA ALA A 107 -0.34 13.68 15.10
C ALA A 107 -1.04 14.98 14.65
N ALA A 108 -1.48 15.05 13.39
CA ALA A 108 -2.10 16.24 12.83
C ALA A 108 -3.63 16.29 12.97
N ASN A 109 -4.29 15.13 13.07
CA ASN A 109 -5.74 15.04 12.94
C ASN A 109 -6.43 14.37 14.13
N ALA A 110 -5.74 13.81 15.12
CA ALA A 110 -6.43 13.36 16.34
C ALA A 110 -6.81 14.56 17.22
N ASP A 111 -7.98 14.50 17.85
CA ASP A 111 -8.41 15.48 18.85
C ASP A 111 -7.47 15.47 20.07
N ASN A 112 -6.89 14.31 20.40
CA ASN A 112 -5.86 14.17 21.43
C ASN A 112 -4.68 13.32 20.92
N ALA A 113 -3.76 13.94 20.20
CA ALA A 113 -2.55 13.31 19.71
C ALA A 113 -1.46 13.23 20.80
N THR A 114 -1.52 12.20 21.64
CA THR A 114 -0.49 11.97 22.67
C THR A 114 0.82 11.45 22.05
N PRO A 115 1.99 11.74 22.64
CA PRO A 115 3.25 11.14 22.22
C PRO A 115 3.20 9.60 22.22
N GLU A 116 2.49 8.99 23.18
CA GLU A 116 2.30 7.56 23.30
C GLU A 116 1.52 6.98 22.11
N LEU A 117 0.45 7.64 21.67
CA LEU A 117 -0.31 7.25 20.47
C LEU A 117 0.57 7.28 19.23
N VAL A 118 1.30 8.38 19.02
CA VAL A 118 2.19 8.55 17.85
C VAL A 118 3.32 7.50 17.88
N ALA A 119 3.93 7.28 19.04
CA ALA A 119 4.97 6.27 19.23
C ALA A 119 4.43 4.84 19.00
N ALA A 120 3.25 4.52 19.53
CA ALA A 120 2.62 3.22 19.32
C ALA A 120 2.39 2.95 17.83
N ILE A 121 1.81 3.91 17.10
CA ILE A 121 1.59 3.78 15.65
C ILE A 121 2.90 3.52 14.89
N MET A 122 3.98 4.22 15.25
CA MET A 122 5.31 3.99 14.65
C MET A 122 5.85 2.57 14.88
N LEU A 123 5.42 1.91 15.96
CA LEU A 123 5.96 0.65 16.45
C LEU A 123 5.06 -0.57 16.16
N ILE A 124 3.86 -0.39 15.62
CA ILE A 124 2.91 -1.50 15.32
C ILE A 124 3.59 -2.63 14.54
N ASP A 125 4.24 -2.29 13.42
CA ASP A 125 4.92 -3.27 12.56
C ASP A 125 6.19 -3.89 13.19
N CYS A 126 6.62 -3.39 14.36
CA CYS A 126 7.76 -3.92 15.10
C CYS A 126 7.38 -5.07 16.05
N VAL A 127 6.09 -5.29 16.31
CA VAL A 127 5.62 -6.32 17.24
C VAL A 127 5.00 -7.48 16.46
N ARG A 128 5.76 -8.58 16.29
CA ARG A 128 5.32 -9.78 15.56
C ARG A 128 5.34 -11.04 16.42
N SER A 129 5.83 -10.94 17.64
CA SER A 129 5.98 -12.05 18.57
C SER A 129 5.86 -11.59 20.02
N PRO A 130 5.64 -12.51 20.97
CA PRO A 130 5.70 -12.19 22.40
C PRO A 130 7.05 -11.62 22.85
N VAL A 131 8.14 -11.97 22.16
CA VAL A 131 9.48 -11.42 22.46
C VAL A 131 9.55 -9.95 22.05
N ASP A 132 9.04 -9.61 20.87
CA ASP A 132 8.98 -8.22 20.41
C ASP A 132 8.13 -7.36 21.34
N TYR A 133 6.97 -7.89 21.78
CA TYR A 133 6.11 -7.21 22.76
C TYR A 133 6.88 -6.89 24.04
N LYS A 134 7.60 -7.87 24.61
CA LYS A 134 8.40 -7.67 25.82
C LYS A 134 9.49 -6.62 25.62
N ASN A 135 10.16 -6.63 24.46
CA ASN A 135 11.19 -5.65 24.14
C ASN A 135 10.62 -4.23 24.02
N VAL A 136 9.45 -4.08 23.38
CA VAL A 136 8.77 -2.80 23.24
C VAL A 136 8.24 -2.31 24.60
N SER A 137 7.60 -3.17 25.39
CA SER A 137 7.15 -2.84 26.76
C SER A 137 8.30 -2.36 27.64
N ALA A 138 9.43 -3.08 27.63
CA ALA A 138 10.59 -2.70 28.42
C ALA A 138 11.21 -1.36 28.00
N LYS A 139 11.16 -1.01 26.70
CA LYS A 139 11.79 0.20 26.17
C LYS A 139 10.87 1.43 26.16
N PHE A 140 9.60 1.25 25.85
CA PHE A 140 8.63 2.32 25.60
C PHE A 140 7.49 2.37 26.62
N GLY A 141 7.45 1.41 27.55
CA GLY A 141 6.44 1.31 28.59
C GLY A 141 5.23 0.47 28.21
N GLU A 142 4.54 -0.05 29.23
CA GLU A 142 3.39 -0.95 29.07
C GLU A 142 2.20 -0.27 28.37
N GLY A 143 2.03 1.05 28.53
CA GLY A 143 0.97 1.79 27.84
C GLY A 143 1.13 1.77 26.32
N VAL A 144 2.34 2.01 25.81
CA VAL A 144 2.65 1.95 24.38
C VAL A 144 2.54 0.51 23.87
N ALA A 145 3.08 -0.46 24.59
CA ALA A 145 3.02 -1.87 24.21
C ALA A 145 1.58 -2.41 24.19
N GLY A 146 0.78 -2.08 25.20
CA GLY A 146 -0.63 -2.47 25.30
C GLY A 146 -1.45 -1.91 24.14
N LEU A 147 -1.26 -0.63 23.81
CA LEU A 147 -1.90 0.00 22.66
C LEU A 147 -1.54 -0.71 21.34
N ILE A 148 -0.25 -1.05 21.15
CA ILE A 148 0.18 -1.82 19.98
C ILE A 148 -0.49 -3.19 19.95
N ALA A 149 -0.55 -3.89 21.10
CA ALA A 149 -1.17 -5.21 21.18
C ALA A 149 -2.65 -5.19 20.85
N GLU A 150 -3.41 -4.17 21.28
CA GLU A 150 -4.81 -4.01 20.88
C GLU A 150 -4.94 -3.91 19.36
N VAL A 151 -4.15 -3.03 18.72
CA VAL A 151 -4.22 -2.81 17.26
C VAL A 151 -3.79 -4.06 16.49
N VAL A 152 -2.68 -4.69 16.88
CA VAL A 152 -2.20 -5.94 16.26
C VAL A 152 -3.22 -7.06 16.44
N HIS A 153 -3.90 -7.15 17.59
CA HIS A 153 -4.95 -8.13 17.83
C HIS A 153 -6.15 -7.93 16.89
N ILE A 154 -6.58 -6.69 16.68
CA ILE A 154 -7.67 -6.38 15.72
C ILE A 154 -7.32 -6.88 14.30
N ASP A 155 -6.08 -6.66 13.86
CA ASP A 155 -5.64 -7.08 12.52
C ASP A 155 -5.41 -8.60 12.39
N ALA A 156 -4.94 -9.24 13.46
CA ALA A 156 -4.67 -10.68 13.48
C ALA A 156 -5.94 -11.55 13.40
N TYR A 157 -7.11 -11.02 13.81
CA TYR A 157 -8.38 -11.76 13.84
C TYR A 157 -9.49 -11.07 13.02
N PRO A 158 -9.43 -11.09 11.67
CA PRO A 158 -10.41 -10.42 10.82
C PRO A 158 -11.86 -10.84 11.04
N SER A 159 -12.11 -12.11 11.40
CA SER A 159 -13.46 -12.63 11.70
C SER A 159 -14.07 -12.05 12.98
N GLU A 160 -13.24 -11.54 13.89
CA GLU A 160 -13.64 -10.96 15.17
C GLU A 160 -13.45 -9.44 15.19
N ARG A 161 -13.03 -8.85 14.07
CA ARG A 161 -12.64 -7.44 13.96
C ARG A 161 -13.71 -6.48 14.45
N ASP A 162 -14.97 -6.69 14.07
CA ASP A 162 -16.11 -5.86 14.51
C ASP A 162 -16.24 -5.84 16.05
N VAL A 163 -16.14 -7.01 16.68
CA VAL A 163 -16.19 -7.16 18.14
C VAL A 163 -14.96 -6.53 18.78
N ASN A 164 -13.76 -6.76 18.23
CA ASN A 164 -12.52 -6.22 18.77
C ASN A 164 -12.47 -4.69 18.66
N LEU A 165 -12.89 -4.13 17.53
CA LEU A 165 -13.00 -2.69 17.32
C LEU A 165 -14.03 -2.05 18.26
N SER A 166 -15.18 -2.68 18.49
CA SER A 166 -16.18 -2.10 19.41
C SER A 166 -15.67 -1.97 20.85
N LYS A 167 -14.81 -2.91 21.29
CA LYS A 167 -14.21 -2.96 22.64
C LYS A 167 -12.87 -2.25 22.78
N ALA A 168 -12.24 -1.89 21.67
CA ALA A 168 -10.92 -1.26 21.65
C ALA A 168 -10.92 0.09 22.39
N SER A 169 -9.78 0.42 22.99
CA SER A 169 -9.57 1.73 23.62
C SER A 169 -9.67 2.87 22.60
N GLY A 170 -9.97 4.08 23.07
CA GLY A 170 -10.10 5.26 22.19
C GLY A 170 -8.83 5.55 21.38
N ASP A 171 -7.66 5.31 21.97
CA ASP A 171 -6.38 5.47 21.27
C ASP A 171 -6.13 4.34 20.25
N ALA A 172 -6.53 3.10 20.56
CA ALA A 172 -6.45 2.00 19.59
C ALA A 172 -7.33 2.28 18.36
N LYS A 173 -8.53 2.84 18.59
CA LYS A 173 -9.41 3.31 17.52
C LYS A 173 -8.78 4.41 16.66
N ARG A 174 -8.16 5.43 17.29
CA ARG A 174 -7.44 6.50 16.57
C ARG A 174 -6.27 5.97 15.75
N ALA A 175 -5.51 5.03 16.32
CA ALA A 175 -4.41 4.37 15.64
C ALA A 175 -4.91 3.59 14.42
N TYR A 176 -5.94 2.76 14.59
CA TYR A 176 -6.55 1.98 13.51
C TYR A 176 -7.08 2.87 12.39
N GLN A 177 -7.82 3.93 12.75
CA GLN A 177 -8.36 4.89 11.78
C GLN A 177 -7.25 5.60 11.00
N SER A 178 -6.14 5.95 11.65
CA SER A 178 -4.98 6.55 10.99
C SER A 178 -4.29 5.61 9.99
N LEU A 179 -4.24 4.31 10.30
CA LEU A 179 -3.77 3.27 9.38
C LEU A 179 -4.70 3.16 8.16
N LEU A 180 -6.02 3.13 8.36
CA LEU A 180 -6.99 3.08 7.27
C LEU A 180 -6.92 4.31 6.37
N ILE A 181 -6.86 5.53 6.94
CA ILE A 181 -6.70 6.79 6.18
C ILE A 181 -5.45 6.71 5.29
N THR A 182 -4.33 6.26 5.86
CA THR A 182 -3.07 6.18 5.11
C THR A 182 -3.15 5.13 3.99
N SER A 183 -3.81 3.99 4.25
CA SER A 183 -4.06 2.96 3.22
C SER A 183 -4.88 3.52 2.05
N LEU A 184 -5.92 4.29 2.33
CA LEU A 184 -6.75 4.95 1.31
C LEU A 184 -5.94 5.97 0.49
N ASP A 185 -5.13 6.81 1.14
CA ASP A 185 -4.25 7.75 0.46
C ASP A 185 -3.22 7.02 -0.43
N GLN A 186 -2.68 5.88 0.02
CA GLN A 186 -1.78 5.05 -0.78
C GLN A 186 -2.46 4.44 -2.01
N ILE A 187 -3.72 4.03 -1.90
CA ILE A 187 -4.51 3.53 -3.05
C ILE A 187 -4.67 4.63 -4.09
N VAL A 188 -5.01 5.86 -3.67
CA VAL A 188 -5.08 7.02 -4.57
C VAL A 188 -3.76 7.24 -5.30
N ASP A 189 -2.64 7.21 -4.58
CA ASP A 189 -1.31 7.41 -5.17
C ASP A 189 -0.90 6.27 -6.12
N GLN A 190 -1.35 5.04 -5.87
CA GLN A 190 -1.13 3.91 -6.77
C GLN A 190 -1.93 4.06 -8.06
N ILE A 191 -3.21 4.42 -7.95
CA ILE A 191 -4.08 4.68 -9.12
C ILE A 191 -3.49 5.83 -9.96
N ALA A 192 -3.09 6.92 -9.33
CA ALA A 192 -2.52 8.08 -10.03
C ALA A 192 -1.20 7.75 -10.75
N ARG A 193 -0.36 6.88 -10.18
CA ARG A 193 0.88 6.42 -10.84
C ARG A 193 0.57 5.48 -12.00
N ALA A 194 -0.31 4.51 -11.81
CA ALA A 194 -0.70 3.58 -12.87
C ALA A 194 -1.37 4.30 -14.05
N ALA A 195 -2.19 5.33 -13.80
CA ALA A 195 -2.81 6.12 -14.86
C ALA A 195 -1.78 6.92 -15.69
N LYS A 196 -0.62 7.28 -15.11
CA LYS A 196 0.48 7.94 -15.84
C LYS A 196 1.28 6.95 -16.68
N GLU A 197 1.54 5.76 -16.14
CA GLU A 197 2.33 4.73 -16.81
C GLU A 197 1.53 3.99 -17.89
N ASN A 198 0.25 3.72 -17.63
CA ASN A 198 -0.67 3.02 -18.52
C ASN A 198 -2.08 3.64 -18.46
N PRO A 199 -2.36 4.70 -19.25
CA PRO A 199 -3.64 5.41 -19.22
C PRO A 199 -4.88 4.54 -19.52
N GLY A 200 -4.71 3.39 -20.17
CA GLY A 200 -5.79 2.45 -20.47
C GLY A 200 -6.12 1.48 -19.33
N GLN A 201 -5.25 1.35 -18.32
CA GLN A 201 -5.43 0.43 -17.21
C GLN A 201 -6.18 1.13 -16.07
N LYS A 202 -7.39 0.66 -15.77
CA LYS A 202 -8.15 1.12 -14.61
C LYS A 202 -7.84 0.24 -13.41
N ILE A 203 -7.31 0.84 -12.36
CA ILE A 203 -7.21 0.20 -11.05
C ILE A 203 -8.51 0.52 -10.30
N MET A 204 -9.21 -0.53 -9.89
CA MET A 204 -10.47 -0.47 -9.16
C MET A 204 -10.27 -1.11 -7.78
N PHE A 205 -11.16 -0.81 -6.84
CA PHE A 205 -11.22 -1.57 -5.60
C PHE A 205 -11.55 -3.05 -5.89
N PRO A 206 -10.90 -4.00 -5.20
CA PRO A 206 -11.38 -5.35 -5.06
C PRO A 206 -12.88 -5.42 -4.68
N PRO A 207 -13.64 -6.39 -5.22
CA PRO A 207 -15.06 -6.53 -4.88
C PRO A 207 -15.29 -6.65 -3.37
N GLY A 208 -16.20 -5.84 -2.83
CA GLY A 208 -16.58 -5.87 -1.41
C GLY A 208 -15.66 -5.08 -0.49
N GLN A 209 -14.58 -4.47 -1.00
CA GLN A 209 -13.62 -3.78 -0.17
C GLN A 209 -14.20 -2.50 0.46
N GLU A 210 -15.03 -1.76 -0.26
CA GLU A 210 -15.71 -0.57 0.25
C GLU A 210 -16.63 -0.91 1.42
N GLU A 211 -17.42 -1.97 1.29
CA GLU A 211 -18.28 -2.48 2.36
C GLU A 211 -17.47 -2.97 3.57
N GLN A 212 -16.33 -3.62 3.34
CA GLN A 212 -15.43 -4.03 4.42
C GLN A 212 -14.86 -2.82 5.16
N ILE A 213 -14.34 -1.83 4.45
CA ILE A 213 -13.81 -0.60 5.03
C ILE A 213 -14.89 0.16 5.79
N TYR A 214 -16.12 0.20 5.26
CA TYR A 214 -17.28 0.77 5.95
C TYR A 214 -17.60 0.03 7.26
N ASN A 215 -17.60 -1.30 7.23
CA ASN A 215 -17.83 -2.10 8.44
C ASN A 215 -16.76 -1.90 9.51
N ASP A 216 -15.52 -1.64 9.11
CA ASP A 216 -14.45 -1.35 10.06
C ASP A 216 -14.65 0.06 10.67
N ILE A 217 -14.88 1.07 9.84
CA ILE A 217 -15.00 2.47 10.33
C ILE A 217 -16.27 2.72 11.16
N LYS A 218 -17.39 2.02 10.94
CA LYS A 218 -18.63 2.27 11.70
C LYS A 218 -18.43 2.13 13.22
N ASN A 219 -17.52 1.25 13.65
CA ASN A 219 -17.19 1.00 15.07
C ASN A 219 -16.18 2.02 15.64
N LEU A 220 -15.58 2.81 14.76
CA LEU A 220 -14.63 3.88 15.06
C LEU A 220 -15.29 5.26 15.00
N TRP A 221 -16.35 5.41 14.21
CA TRP A 221 -17.04 6.68 13.97
C TRP A 221 -17.56 7.31 15.25
N GLY A 222 -17.36 8.62 15.40
CA GLY A 222 -17.71 9.39 16.57
C GLY A 222 -16.67 9.35 17.69
N ASN A 223 -15.61 8.53 17.59
CA ASN A 223 -14.54 8.48 18.57
C ASN A 223 -13.62 9.71 18.52
N ASP A 224 -13.39 10.26 17.32
CA ASP A 224 -12.50 11.40 17.10
C ASP A 224 -12.95 12.20 15.86
N LYS A 225 -13.50 13.39 16.08
CA LYS A 225 -14.25 14.11 15.02
C LYS A 225 -13.35 14.56 13.87
N LYS A 226 -12.09 14.88 14.18
CA LYS A 226 -11.12 15.32 13.17
C LYS A 226 -10.62 14.14 12.34
N LEU A 227 -10.35 12.99 12.96
CA LEU A 227 -10.04 11.77 12.21
C LEU A 227 -11.24 11.27 11.40
N ASP A 228 -12.47 11.39 11.91
CA ASP A 228 -13.70 11.05 11.19
C ASP A 228 -13.84 11.87 9.90
N ALA A 229 -13.69 13.19 10.00
CA ALA A 229 -13.71 14.08 8.84
C ALA A 229 -12.59 13.76 7.84
N LYS A 230 -11.38 13.47 8.34
CA LYS A 230 -10.23 13.11 7.50
C LYS A 230 -10.45 11.78 6.78
N PHE A 231 -11.02 10.79 7.47
CA PHE A 231 -11.37 9.49 6.91
C PHE A 231 -12.44 9.61 5.83
N LEU A 232 -13.52 10.34 6.11
CA LEU A 232 -14.59 10.61 5.14
C LEU A 232 -14.03 11.16 3.82
N ALA A 233 -13.13 12.15 3.92
CA ALA A 233 -12.47 12.75 2.77
C ALA A 233 -11.54 11.76 2.04
N ALA A 234 -10.74 10.98 2.77
CA ALA A 234 -9.83 10.00 2.20
C ALA A 234 -10.57 8.87 1.47
N PHE A 235 -11.63 8.32 2.08
CA PHE A 235 -12.47 7.29 1.48
C PHE A 235 -13.10 7.79 0.18
N ASN A 236 -13.78 8.94 0.23
CA ASN A 236 -14.48 9.45 -0.94
C ASN A 236 -13.51 9.78 -2.09
N LYS A 237 -12.32 10.30 -1.79
CA LYS A 237 -11.25 10.52 -2.78
C LYS A 237 -10.74 9.20 -3.40
N ALA A 238 -10.56 8.16 -2.58
CA ALA A 238 -10.18 6.84 -3.06
C ALA A 238 -11.27 6.22 -3.95
N SER A 239 -12.53 6.30 -3.55
CA SER A 239 -13.68 5.89 -4.36
C SER A 239 -13.77 6.62 -5.69
N ASP A 240 -13.56 7.94 -5.71
CA ASP A 240 -13.51 8.71 -6.97
C ASP A 240 -12.38 8.23 -7.87
N SER A 241 -11.19 8.04 -7.30
CA SER A 241 -10.01 7.61 -8.05
C SER A 241 -10.20 6.21 -8.65
N ALA A 242 -10.83 5.31 -7.89
CA ALA A 242 -11.11 3.94 -8.30
C ALA A 242 -12.35 3.80 -9.21
N GLY A 243 -13.11 4.88 -9.43
CA GLY A 243 -14.38 4.86 -10.15
C GLY A 243 -15.47 4.04 -9.45
N SER A 244 -15.41 3.94 -8.12
CA SER A 244 -16.37 3.20 -7.31
C SER A 244 -17.74 3.90 -7.28
N PRO A 245 -18.85 3.14 -7.32
CA PRO A 245 -20.18 3.71 -7.08
C PRO A 245 -20.41 4.10 -5.61
N TYR A 246 -19.55 3.66 -4.69
CA TYR A 246 -19.77 3.85 -3.26
C TYR A 246 -19.16 5.15 -2.74
N LYS A 247 -19.93 5.81 -1.87
CA LYS A 247 -19.53 7.00 -1.13
C LYS A 247 -19.91 6.85 0.33
N LEU A 248 -19.15 7.51 1.18
CA LEU A 248 -19.55 7.73 2.55
C LEU A 248 -20.21 9.10 2.68
N GLU A 249 -21.33 9.12 3.36
CA GLU A 249 -22.09 10.33 3.70
C GLU A 249 -22.41 10.32 5.20
N VAL A 250 -22.72 11.49 5.74
CA VAL A 250 -23.14 11.66 7.14
C VAL A 250 -24.58 12.13 7.11
N ASP A 251 -25.47 11.37 7.75
CA ASP A 251 -26.89 11.69 7.79
C ASP A 251 -27.18 12.92 8.68
N ASN A 252 -28.44 13.34 8.71
CA ASN A 252 -28.86 14.49 9.53
C ASN A 252 -28.72 14.24 11.05
N ALA A 253 -28.60 12.97 11.48
CA ALA A 253 -28.37 12.58 12.86
C ALA A 253 -26.88 12.49 13.22
N GLY A 254 -25.97 12.66 12.25
CA GLY A 254 -24.53 12.52 12.42
C GLY A 254 -24.01 11.09 12.29
N ALA A 255 -24.84 10.14 11.88
CA ALA A 255 -24.46 8.76 11.61
C ALA A 255 -23.79 8.63 10.25
N LEU A 256 -22.78 7.75 10.17
CA LEU A 256 -22.09 7.44 8.94
C LEU A 256 -22.90 6.43 8.12
N GLU A 257 -23.05 6.70 6.83
CA GLU A 257 -23.75 5.81 5.88
C GLU A 257 -22.86 5.50 4.67
N LEU A 258 -22.96 4.26 4.18
CA LEU A 258 -22.42 3.87 2.88
C LEU A 258 -23.52 3.97 1.82
N VAL A 259 -23.39 4.97 0.96
CA VAL A 259 -24.36 5.27 -0.09
C VAL A 259 -23.82 4.77 -1.43
N LYS A 260 -24.69 4.15 -2.22
CA LYS A 260 -24.39 3.72 -3.59
C LYS A 260 -24.95 4.73 -4.58
N GLY A 261 -24.07 5.55 -5.14
CA GLY A 261 -24.41 6.49 -6.20
C GLY A 261 -24.56 5.82 -7.57
N SER A 262 -25.18 6.54 -8.51
CA SER A 262 -25.02 6.23 -9.93
C SER A 262 -23.61 6.67 -10.35
N VAL A 263 -22.77 5.73 -10.78
CA VAL A 263 -21.44 6.05 -11.33
C VAL A 263 -21.67 7.06 -12.46
N LYS A 264 -21.24 8.32 -12.27
CA LYS A 264 -21.07 9.21 -13.41
C LYS A 264 -19.98 8.57 -14.24
N ALA A 265 -20.38 7.87 -15.30
CA ALA A 265 -19.46 7.42 -16.32
C ALA A 265 -18.63 8.65 -16.71
N GLY A 266 -17.33 8.63 -16.39
CA GLY A 266 -16.39 9.61 -16.90
C GLY A 266 -16.56 9.69 -18.43
N PRO A 267 -16.26 10.84 -19.06
CA PRO A 267 -16.52 11.05 -20.48
C PRO A 267 -15.98 9.86 -21.26
N GLY A 268 -16.90 9.01 -21.71
CA GLY A 268 -16.56 7.81 -22.43
C GLY A 268 -15.87 8.25 -23.69
N VAL A 269 -14.60 7.88 -23.83
CA VAL A 269 -13.96 7.87 -25.14
C VAL A 269 -14.87 6.98 -25.99
N LYS A 270 -15.67 7.62 -26.86
CA LYS A 270 -16.48 6.91 -27.84
C LYS A 270 -15.52 5.97 -28.55
N PRO A 271 -15.79 4.65 -28.59
CA PRO A 271 -15.01 3.77 -29.42
C PRO A 271 -15.01 4.36 -30.84
N PRO A 272 -13.85 4.40 -31.53
CA PRO A 272 -13.80 4.94 -32.88
C PRO A 272 -14.86 4.22 -33.70
N LYS A 273 -15.75 5.00 -34.34
CA LYS A 273 -16.75 4.45 -35.25
C LYS A 273 -16.01 3.53 -36.22
N PRO A 274 -16.45 2.27 -36.41
CA PRO A 274 -15.90 1.47 -37.49
C PRO A 274 -16.09 2.28 -38.78
N LYS A 275 -15.00 2.46 -39.52
CA LYS A 275 -15.08 2.94 -40.90
C LYS A 275 -15.99 1.97 -41.62
N GLY A 276 -17.23 2.38 -41.88
CA GLY A 276 -18.08 1.72 -42.84
C GLY A 276 -17.36 1.70 -44.19
N PRO A 277 -17.61 0.68 -45.03
CA PRO A 277 -16.95 0.57 -46.32
C PRO A 277 -17.33 1.79 -47.15
N ASP A 278 -16.34 2.60 -47.51
CA ASP A 278 -16.50 3.61 -48.54
C ASP A 278 -17.00 2.88 -49.79
N GLY A 279 -18.18 3.29 -50.23
CA GLY A 279 -18.95 2.59 -51.23
C GLY A 279 -18.24 2.43 -52.56
N GLY A 280 -18.58 1.31 -53.20
CA GLY A 280 -19.05 1.31 -54.58
C GLY A 280 -18.03 1.66 -55.66
N ILE A 281 -17.48 0.62 -56.27
CA ILE A 281 -17.38 0.60 -57.72
C ILE A 281 -18.46 -0.37 -58.20
N GLY A 282 -19.53 0.20 -58.77
CA GLY A 282 -20.53 -0.56 -59.51
C GLY A 282 -20.03 -0.94 -60.90
N GLY A 283 -20.53 -2.10 -61.37
CA GLY A 283 -20.64 -2.58 -62.76
C GLY A 283 -19.37 -2.57 -63.63
N ASP A 284 -19.16 -3.51 -64.55
CA ASP A 284 -20.12 -4.26 -65.32
C ASP A 284 -19.32 -5.26 -66.20
N VAL A 285 -20.00 -6.33 -66.63
CA VAL A 285 -19.74 -7.21 -67.79
C VAL A 285 -18.44 -8.06 -67.94
N PHE A 286 -18.72 -9.36 -68.19
CA PHE A 286 -17.89 -10.48 -68.68
C PHE A 286 -17.10 -11.32 -67.66
#